data_AF-A0A927P052-F1
#
_entry.id   AF-A0A927P052-F1
#
_cell.length_a   1.000
_cell.length_b   1.000
_cell.length_c   1.000
_cell.angle_alpha   90.00
_cell.angle_beta   90.00
_cell.angle_gamma   90.00
#
_symmetry.space_group_name_H-M   'P 1'
#
loop_
_entity.id
_entity.type
_entity.pdbx_description
1 polymer ?
#
loop_
_entity_poly.entity_id
_entity_poly.type
_entity_poly.pdbx_seq_one_letter_code
_entity_poly.pdbx_strand_id
1 'polypeptide(L)'
;MAVFILIGGLCGMMIVDIMNRIAMNGQSDVPELLLFLLMIIAMYLAMIVQIVVHEAGHLVFGLASGYGFCSFRIFSWIWVKEGNAIRFRRLSIAGTGGQCLMSPPDIKDGKIPVMLYNLGGSVMNVVTAVIALCIYFAMPETASFAALLLMFSVIGFGFALVNGVPMRMGGVDNDGYNAFSLGKNPDAMRALWIQLKVNEQISQGVRLCDMPEEWFAVPGDAAMKNNLVAAQGVFACNRLMDEKKFAEADRLMQHMLAKASGMNGIHRNLVICDRIYCETVGENRRETIEGMLTKEIKTFMKQMKTFPSVKRVEYAVALLSEKDTAKAEAIRKQFDKCAKRYPYPGEMRSERELMVIADEKAN
;
A
#
# COMPACT_ATOMS: atom_id res chain seq x y z
N MET A 1 1.28 14.63 9.68
CA MET A 1 0.68 15.91 9.22
C MET A 1 1.63 17.09 9.43
N ALA A 2 2.15 17.32 10.63
CA ALA A 2 3.08 18.44 10.90
C ALA A 2 4.31 18.51 9.97
N VAL A 3 5.00 17.38 9.73
CA VAL A 3 6.18 17.35 8.85
C VAL A 3 5.84 17.74 7.41
N PHE A 4 4.73 17.25 6.85
CA PHE A 4 4.30 17.64 5.49
C PHE A 4 3.91 19.11 5.38
N ILE A 5 3.30 19.68 6.43
CA ILE A 5 3.01 21.13 6.49
C ILE A 5 4.32 21.92 6.49
N LEU A 6 5.32 21.48 7.26
CA LEU A 6 6.64 22.12 7.29
C LEU A 6 7.36 22.04 5.93
N ILE A 7 7.38 20.87 5.29
CA ILE A 7 7.95 20.69 3.95
C ILE A 7 7.25 21.63 2.95
N GLY A 8 5.91 21.65 2.94
CA GLY A 8 5.13 22.51 2.06
C GLY A 8 5.38 24.01 2.31
N GLY A 9 5.46 24.43 3.57
CA GLY A 9 5.78 25.80 3.94
C GLY A 9 7.19 26.22 3.52
N LEU A 10 8.19 25.37 3.74
CA LEU A 10 9.57 25.61 3.30
C LEU A 10 9.66 25.70 1.77
N CYS A 11 9.04 24.77 1.04
CA CYS A 11 8.99 24.81 -0.42
C CYS A 11 8.28 26.09 -0.91
N GLY A 12 7.18 26.49 -0.27
CA GLY A 12 6.47 27.73 -0.60
C GLY A 12 7.33 28.98 -0.41
N MET A 13 8.05 29.09 0.69
CA MET A 13 8.99 30.20 0.92
C MET A 13 10.10 30.23 -0.12
N MET A 14 10.64 29.07 -0.51
CA MET A 14 11.64 28.98 -1.57
C MET A 14 11.09 29.44 -2.92
N ILE A 15 9.87 29.03 -3.28
CA ILE A 15 9.22 29.47 -4.53
C ILE A 15 9.12 30.99 -4.57
N VAL A 16 8.68 31.62 -3.46
CA VAL A 16 8.56 33.08 -3.36
C VAL A 16 9.94 33.75 -3.46
N ASP A 17 10.97 33.24 -2.77
CA ASP A 17 12.33 33.79 -2.86
C ASP A 17 12.88 33.76 -4.29
N ILE A 18 12.66 32.65 -5.01
CA ILE A 18 13.11 32.49 -6.40
C ILE A 18 12.39 33.47 -7.32
N MET A 19 11.07 33.60 -7.17
CA MET A 19 10.28 34.55 -7.96
C MET A 19 10.77 35.99 -7.73
N ASN A 20 11.04 36.36 -6.48
CA ASN A 20 11.58 37.68 -6.15
C ASN A 20 12.96 37.92 -6.79
N ARG A 21 13.87 36.93 -6.73
CA ARG A 21 15.19 37.05 -7.36
C ARG A 21 15.11 37.21 -8.88
N ILE A 22 14.24 36.45 -9.54
CA ILE A 22 14.04 36.52 -10.99
C ILE A 22 13.44 37.88 -11.40
N ALA A 23 12.46 38.38 -10.63
CA ALA A 23 11.86 39.70 -10.86
C ALA A 23 12.88 40.83 -10.68
N MET A 24 13.69 40.78 -9.62
CA MET A 24 14.72 41.78 -9.32
C MET A 24 15.86 41.82 -10.35
N ASN A 25 16.17 40.68 -10.97
CA ASN A 25 17.20 40.59 -12.00
C ASN A 25 16.72 41.01 -13.40
N GLY A 26 15.44 41.39 -13.56
CA GLY A 26 14.86 41.81 -14.85
C GLY A 26 14.92 40.73 -15.94
N GLN A 27 15.01 39.46 -15.54
CA GLN A 27 15.50 38.34 -16.37
C GLN A 27 14.41 37.44 -16.96
N SER A 28 13.12 37.78 -16.83
CA SER A 28 12.04 36.88 -17.22
C SER A 28 11.03 37.52 -18.16
N ASP A 29 11.05 37.08 -19.42
CA ASP A 29 9.94 37.25 -20.37
C ASP A 29 8.74 36.35 -20.03
N VAL A 30 8.88 35.47 -19.02
CA VAL A 30 7.84 34.55 -18.58
C VAL A 30 6.91 35.25 -17.58
N PRO A 31 5.57 35.21 -17.78
CA PRO A 31 4.62 35.74 -16.82
C PRO A 31 4.79 35.11 -15.43
N GLU A 32 4.73 35.92 -14.37
CA GLU A 32 4.93 35.46 -12.97
C GLU A 32 4.03 34.27 -12.60
N LEU A 33 2.77 34.28 -13.07
CA LEU A 33 1.84 33.18 -12.86
C LEU A 33 2.34 31.88 -13.50
N LEU A 34 2.91 31.94 -14.70
CA LEU A 34 3.44 30.76 -15.38
C LEU A 34 4.68 30.23 -14.66
N LEU A 35 5.58 31.13 -14.23
CA LEU A 35 6.74 30.75 -13.42
C LEU A 35 6.32 30.07 -12.12
N PHE A 36 5.35 30.64 -11.40
CA PHE A 36 4.80 30.03 -10.19
C PHE A 36 4.27 28.61 -10.45
N LEU A 37 3.46 28.43 -11.50
CA LEU A 37 2.93 27.11 -11.88
C LEU A 37 4.04 26.12 -12.23
N LEU A 38 5.08 26.55 -12.95
CA LEU A 38 6.24 25.72 -13.27
C LEU A 38 6.99 25.27 -12.01
N MET A 39 7.12 26.14 -11.01
CA MET A 39 7.78 25.78 -9.75
C MET A 39 6.94 24.81 -8.91
N ILE A 40 5.62 24.97 -8.90
CA ILE A 40 4.70 24.01 -8.29
C ILE A 40 4.81 22.64 -8.99
N ILE A 41 4.85 22.61 -10.32
CA ILE A 41 5.07 21.38 -11.08
C ILE A 41 6.42 20.76 -10.72
N ALA A 42 7.49 21.55 -10.66
CA ALA A 42 8.82 21.08 -10.30
C ALA A 42 8.86 20.50 -8.88
N MET A 43 8.15 21.09 -7.92
CA MET A 43 8.00 20.57 -6.56
C MET A 43 7.34 19.17 -6.58
N TYR A 44 6.22 19.00 -7.30
CA TYR A 44 5.57 17.69 -7.41
C TYR A 44 6.44 16.66 -8.13
N LEU A 45 7.18 17.07 -9.16
CA LEU A 45 8.16 16.18 -9.82
C LEU A 45 9.28 15.77 -8.86
N ALA A 46 9.80 16.69 -8.06
CA ALA A 46 10.79 16.39 -7.02
C ALA A 46 10.24 15.38 -5.99
N MET A 47 8.98 15.54 -5.56
CA MET A 47 8.32 14.56 -4.69
C MET A 47 8.23 13.18 -5.36
N ILE A 48 7.79 13.11 -6.62
CA ILE A 48 7.70 11.84 -7.37
C ILE A 48 9.07 11.16 -7.45
N VAL A 49 10.12 11.91 -7.80
CA VAL A 49 11.48 11.37 -7.87
C VAL A 49 11.94 10.87 -6.49
N GLN A 50 11.66 11.59 -5.41
CA GLN A 50 12.01 11.14 -4.05
C GLN A 50 11.24 9.87 -3.65
N ILE A 51 9.99 9.68 -4.08
CA ILE A 51 9.27 8.40 -3.88
C ILE A 51 10.00 7.27 -4.65
N VAL A 52 10.34 7.49 -5.92
CA VAL A 52 11.03 6.47 -6.73
C VAL A 52 12.38 6.10 -6.10
N VAL A 53 13.16 7.09 -5.67
CA VAL A 53 14.45 6.89 -4.98
C VAL A 53 14.25 6.13 -3.68
N HIS A 54 13.20 6.44 -2.92
CA HIS A 54 12.87 5.74 -1.66
C HIS A 54 12.59 4.26 -1.92
N GLU A 55 11.68 3.94 -2.83
CA GLU A 55 11.35 2.55 -3.15
C GLU A 55 12.56 1.80 -3.73
N ALA A 56 13.38 2.49 -4.53
CA ALA A 56 14.64 1.93 -5.05
C ALA A 56 15.65 1.64 -3.94
N GLY A 57 15.63 2.38 -2.84
CA GLY A 57 16.41 2.08 -1.65
C GLY A 57 16.05 0.73 -1.03
N HIS A 58 14.76 0.46 -0.81
CA HIS A 58 14.34 -0.87 -0.35
C HIS A 58 14.81 -1.99 -1.28
N LEU A 59 14.73 -1.76 -2.59
CA LEU A 59 15.20 -2.72 -3.60
C LEU A 59 16.71 -2.98 -3.49
N VAL A 60 17.53 -1.94 -3.53
CA VAL A 60 18.99 -2.05 -3.51
C VAL A 60 19.45 -2.70 -2.21
N PHE A 61 18.96 -2.23 -1.07
CA PHE A 61 19.37 -2.74 0.23
C PHE A 61 18.76 -4.12 0.55
N GLY A 62 17.57 -4.42 0.03
CA GLY A 62 16.99 -5.76 0.09
C GLY A 62 17.83 -6.77 -0.69
N LEU A 63 18.20 -6.46 -1.94
CA LEU A 63 19.06 -7.31 -2.76
C LEU A 63 20.42 -7.53 -2.08
N ALA A 64 21.04 -6.46 -1.58
CA ALA A 64 22.30 -6.53 -0.84
C ALA A 64 22.20 -7.38 0.44
N SER A 65 21.01 -7.49 1.02
CA SER A 65 20.72 -8.30 2.21
C SER A 65 20.24 -9.72 1.88
N GLY A 66 20.22 -10.11 0.60
CA GLY A 66 19.84 -11.46 0.15
C GLY A 66 18.35 -11.66 -0.13
N TYR A 67 17.56 -10.59 -0.23
CA TYR A 67 16.16 -10.67 -0.66
C TYR A 67 16.05 -10.82 -2.18
N GLY A 68 14.99 -11.48 -2.64
CA GLY A 68 14.65 -11.60 -4.06
C GLY A 68 13.63 -10.55 -4.49
N PHE A 69 13.75 -9.98 -5.70
CA PHE A 69 12.75 -9.05 -6.22
C PHE A 69 11.39 -9.72 -6.49
N CYS A 70 10.29 -9.15 -5.99
CA CYS A 70 8.92 -9.57 -6.31
C CYS A 70 8.16 -8.50 -7.09
N SER A 71 8.02 -7.29 -6.54
CA SER A 71 7.33 -6.21 -7.24
C SER A 71 7.82 -4.82 -6.85
N PHE A 72 7.67 -3.88 -7.79
CA PHE A 72 7.95 -2.46 -7.62
C PHE A 72 6.74 -1.68 -8.12
N ARG A 73 6.19 -0.78 -7.30
CA ARG A 73 5.03 0.02 -7.67
C ARG A 73 5.29 1.49 -7.40
N ILE A 74 4.88 2.32 -8.35
CA ILE A 74 4.80 3.78 -8.20
C ILE A 74 3.38 4.20 -8.58
N PHE A 75 2.68 4.82 -7.64
CA PHE A 75 1.25 5.09 -7.74
C PHE A 75 0.44 3.83 -8.08
N SER A 76 -0.17 3.81 -9.28
CA SER A 76 -0.97 2.68 -9.78
C SER A 76 -0.23 1.75 -10.74
N TRP A 77 1.03 2.08 -11.06
CA TRP A 77 1.85 1.42 -12.07
C TRP A 77 2.76 0.43 -11.35
N ILE A 78 2.63 -0.86 -11.64
CA ILE A 78 3.37 -1.92 -10.95
C ILE A 78 4.12 -2.79 -11.95
N TRP A 79 5.38 -3.08 -11.62
CA TRP A 79 6.24 -4.07 -12.23
C TRP A 79 6.31 -5.27 -11.30
N VAL A 80 5.77 -6.40 -11.74
CA VAL A 80 5.74 -7.64 -10.96
C VAL A 80 6.57 -8.72 -11.65
N LYS A 81 7.37 -9.45 -10.88
CA LYS A 81 8.14 -10.59 -11.36
C LYS A 81 7.22 -11.81 -11.45
N GLU A 82 7.02 -12.30 -12.67
CA GLU A 82 6.27 -13.52 -12.97
C GLU A 82 7.23 -14.52 -13.63
N GLY A 83 7.69 -15.51 -12.85
CA GLY A 83 8.76 -16.43 -13.27
C GLY A 83 10.05 -15.67 -13.57
N ASN A 84 10.55 -15.77 -14.80
CA ASN A 84 11.76 -15.09 -15.26
C ASN A 84 11.49 -13.75 -15.95
N ALA A 85 10.24 -13.31 -16.06
CA ALA A 85 9.86 -12.08 -16.74
C ALA A 85 9.35 -11.02 -15.75
N ILE A 86 9.58 -9.75 -16.05
CA ILE A 86 8.94 -8.64 -15.35
C ILE A 86 7.75 -8.18 -16.19
N ARG A 87 6.56 -8.17 -15.60
CA ARG A 87 5.33 -7.76 -16.27
C ARG A 87 4.85 -6.41 -15.75
N PHE A 88 4.44 -5.57 -16.69
CA PHE A 88 3.83 -4.29 -16.39
C PHE A 88 2.30 -4.43 -16.25
N ARG A 89 1.76 -3.96 -15.13
CA ARG A 89 0.36 -4.13 -14.70
C ARG A 89 -0.15 -2.87 -14.00
N ARG A 90 -1.42 -2.89 -13.55
CA ARG A 90 -1.99 -1.81 -12.74
C ARG A 90 -2.56 -2.32 -11.42
N LEU A 91 -2.17 -1.67 -10.32
CA LEU A 91 -2.66 -1.93 -8.97
C LEU A 91 -2.73 -0.61 -8.22
N SER A 92 -3.90 -0.24 -7.72
CA SER A 92 -4.10 0.98 -6.92
C SER A 92 -4.46 0.60 -5.49
N ILE A 93 -3.67 1.06 -4.53
CA ILE A 93 -3.89 0.83 -3.10
C ILE A 93 -4.01 2.20 -2.43
N ALA A 94 -5.13 2.43 -1.74
CA ALA A 94 -5.38 3.69 -1.04
C ALA A 94 -4.27 3.99 -0.03
N GLY A 95 -3.83 5.25 0.05
CA GLY A 95 -2.86 5.70 1.06
C GLY A 95 -1.39 5.34 0.80
N THR A 96 -1.03 4.87 -0.41
CA THR A 96 0.36 4.50 -0.74
C THR A 96 0.84 5.23 -2.01
N GLY A 97 2.03 5.85 -1.95
CA GLY A 97 2.67 6.53 -3.09
C GLY A 97 3.58 5.62 -3.90
N GLY A 98 4.23 4.67 -3.23
CA GLY A 98 5.07 3.63 -3.80
C GLY A 98 4.95 2.35 -2.99
N GLN A 99 5.55 1.27 -3.50
CA GLN A 99 5.71 0.02 -2.77
C GLN A 99 6.76 -0.88 -3.45
N CYS A 100 7.80 -1.24 -2.73
CA CYS A 100 8.73 -2.30 -3.10
C CYS A 100 8.47 -3.53 -2.21
N LEU A 101 8.09 -4.66 -2.82
CA LEU A 101 7.97 -5.94 -2.10
C LEU A 101 9.00 -6.93 -2.64
N MET A 102 9.59 -7.67 -1.70
CA MET A 102 10.66 -8.59 -1.97
C MET A 102 10.45 -9.90 -1.21
N SER A 103 10.89 -11.01 -1.80
CA SER A 103 10.94 -12.32 -1.16
C SER A 103 12.06 -12.32 -0.12
N PRO A 104 11.79 -12.72 1.13
CA PRO A 104 12.79 -12.75 2.17
C PRO A 104 13.67 -14.00 2.02
N PRO A 105 14.93 -13.94 2.47
CA PRO A 105 15.73 -15.15 2.64
C PRO A 105 15.11 -16.07 3.70
N ASP A 106 15.58 -17.31 3.73
CA ASP A 106 15.16 -18.26 4.77
C ASP A 106 15.60 -17.78 6.16
N ILE A 107 14.76 -18.08 7.16
CA ILE A 107 15.04 -17.76 8.55
C ILE A 107 16.29 -18.54 9.00
N LYS A 108 17.27 -17.82 9.54
CA LYS A 108 18.44 -18.39 10.22
C LYS A 108 18.44 -17.91 11.66
N ASP A 109 18.51 -18.85 12.61
CA ASP A 109 18.48 -18.57 14.06
C ASP A 109 17.32 -17.66 14.49
N GLY A 110 16.14 -17.87 13.88
CA GLY A 110 14.94 -17.09 14.16
C GLY A 110 14.91 -15.67 13.58
N LYS A 111 15.87 -15.30 12.70
CA LYS A 111 15.99 -13.94 12.15
C LYS A 111 16.16 -13.93 10.63
N ILE A 112 15.79 -12.79 10.05
CA ILE A 112 16.13 -12.36 8.69
C ILE A 112 16.69 -10.92 8.72
N PRO A 113 17.48 -10.50 7.73
CA PRO A 113 18.08 -9.17 7.72
C PRO A 113 17.08 -8.07 7.39
N VAL A 114 16.44 -7.50 8.41
CA VAL A 114 15.35 -6.53 8.23
C VAL A 114 15.76 -5.06 8.20
N MET A 115 16.91 -4.70 8.80
CA MET A 115 17.24 -3.29 9.07
C MET A 115 17.50 -2.52 7.78
N LEU A 116 18.39 -3.03 6.92
CA LEU A 116 18.71 -2.40 5.64
C LEU A 116 17.53 -2.45 4.67
N TYR A 117 16.74 -3.54 4.68
CA TYR A 117 15.53 -3.63 3.87
C TYR A 117 14.52 -2.53 4.23
N ASN A 118 14.20 -2.35 5.51
CA ASN A 118 13.23 -1.34 5.93
C ASN A 118 13.81 0.09 5.81
N LEU A 119 15.04 0.34 6.29
CA LEU A 119 15.57 1.71 6.30
C LEU A 119 16.19 2.16 4.97
N GLY A 120 16.34 1.24 4.01
CA GLY A 120 17.02 1.51 2.74
C GLY A 120 16.42 2.68 1.96
N GLY A 121 15.09 2.83 1.97
CA GLY A 121 14.43 3.97 1.33
C GLY A 121 14.77 5.31 1.98
N SER A 122 14.71 5.39 3.31
CA SER A 122 15.11 6.59 4.05
C SER A 122 16.59 6.92 3.86
N VAL A 123 17.47 5.91 3.83
CA VAL A 123 18.90 6.10 3.54
C VAL A 123 19.09 6.71 2.16
N MET A 124 18.43 6.19 1.13
CA MET A 124 18.54 6.73 -0.22
C MET A 124 17.99 8.15 -0.35
N ASN A 125 16.91 8.49 0.37
CA ASN A 125 16.44 9.89 0.41
C ASN A 125 17.46 10.84 1.05
N VAL A 126 18.13 10.43 2.14
CA VAL A 126 19.20 11.24 2.76
C VAL A 126 20.36 11.42 1.79
N VAL A 127 20.82 10.32 1.17
CA VAL A 127 21.95 10.36 0.23
C VAL A 127 21.67 11.32 -0.93
N THR A 128 20.51 11.20 -1.58
CA THR A 128 20.17 12.09 -2.70
C THR A 128 19.92 13.53 -2.26
N ALA A 129 19.37 13.75 -1.05
CA ALA A 129 19.21 15.09 -0.49
C ALA A 129 20.55 15.76 -0.19
N VAL A 130 21.51 15.03 0.38
CA VAL A 130 22.86 15.53 0.64
C VAL A 130 23.58 15.83 -0.67
N ILE A 131 23.50 14.94 -1.66
CA ILE A 131 24.09 15.18 -2.99
C ILE A 131 23.52 16.46 -3.61
N ALA A 132 22.19 16.65 -3.59
CA ALA A 132 21.57 17.86 -4.10
C ALA A 132 22.03 19.11 -3.35
N LEU A 133 22.21 19.03 -2.03
CA LEU A 133 22.70 20.13 -1.20
C LEU A 133 24.17 20.46 -1.49
N CYS A 134 25.02 19.46 -1.68
CA CYS A 134 26.42 19.66 -2.08
C CYS A 134 26.52 20.33 -3.45
N ILE A 135 25.71 19.90 -4.42
CA ILE A 135 25.65 20.53 -5.74
C ILE A 135 25.16 21.98 -5.60
N TYR A 136 24.12 22.22 -4.79
CA TYR A 136 23.61 23.57 -4.52
C TYR A 136 24.72 24.52 -4.04
N PHE A 137 25.51 24.13 -3.03
CA PHE A 137 26.61 24.96 -2.52
C PHE A 137 27.79 25.12 -3.47
N ALA A 138 27.94 24.21 -4.44
CA ALA A 138 28.98 24.31 -5.47
C ALA A 138 28.55 25.21 -6.66
N MET A 139 27.27 25.57 -6.77
CA MET A 139 26.75 26.40 -7.86
C MET A 139 26.89 27.90 -7.55
N PRO A 140 27.12 28.75 -8.58
CA PRO A 140 27.02 30.20 -8.43
C PRO A 140 25.61 30.63 -7.99
N GLU A 141 25.52 31.68 -7.18
CA GLU A 141 24.24 32.20 -6.67
C GLU A 141 23.24 32.63 -7.76
N THR A 142 23.73 32.89 -8.98
CA THR A 142 22.94 33.28 -10.15
C THR A 142 22.28 32.09 -10.86
N ALA A 143 22.59 30.85 -10.46
CA ALA A 143 22.04 29.67 -11.12
C ALA A 143 20.57 29.47 -10.74
N SER A 144 19.66 29.68 -11.70
CA SER A 144 18.20 29.50 -11.51
C SER A 144 17.81 28.09 -11.09
N PHE A 145 18.66 27.08 -11.33
CA PHE A 145 18.44 25.68 -10.94
C PHE A 145 18.80 25.38 -9.47
N ALA A 146 19.59 26.25 -8.82
CA ALA A 146 20.08 26.03 -7.46
C ALA A 146 18.92 25.83 -6.46
N ALA A 147 17.87 26.63 -6.58
CA ALA A 147 16.75 26.54 -5.66
C ALA A 147 15.86 25.29 -5.88
N LEU A 148 15.86 24.71 -7.08
CA LEU A 148 15.23 23.39 -7.32
C LEU A 148 16.00 22.27 -6.62
N LEU A 149 17.34 22.34 -6.60
CA LEU A 149 18.18 21.40 -5.85
C LEU A 149 17.93 21.51 -4.35
N LEU A 150 17.84 22.73 -3.83
CA LEU A 150 17.56 22.96 -2.42
C LEU A 150 16.15 22.46 -2.04
N MET A 151 15.15 22.72 -2.88
CA MET A 151 13.79 22.17 -2.69
C MET A 151 13.79 20.62 -2.73
N PHE A 152 14.47 20.02 -3.71
CA PHE A 152 14.62 18.56 -3.79
C PHE A 152 15.30 17.97 -2.55
N SER A 153 16.29 18.67 -2.00
CA SER A 153 16.97 18.32 -0.76
C SER A 153 16.03 18.37 0.46
N VAL A 154 15.27 19.45 0.62
CA VAL A 154 14.27 19.59 1.71
C VAL A 154 13.22 18.48 1.64
N ILE A 155 12.70 18.18 0.45
CA ILE A 155 11.73 17.10 0.26
C ILE A 155 12.36 15.74 0.63
N GLY A 156 13.60 15.49 0.20
CA GLY A 156 14.32 14.25 0.50
C GLY A 156 14.55 14.04 2.00
N PHE A 157 15.09 15.05 2.70
CA PHE A 157 15.21 14.98 4.16
C PHE A 157 13.85 14.81 4.84
N GLY A 158 12.82 15.47 4.32
CA GLY A 158 11.45 15.32 4.77
C GLY A 158 10.94 13.87 4.70
N PHE A 159 11.10 13.19 3.56
CA PHE A 159 10.71 11.79 3.40
C PHE A 159 11.56 10.85 4.26
N ALA A 160 12.87 11.08 4.32
CA ALA A 160 13.75 10.32 5.20
C ALA A 160 13.31 10.41 6.67
N LEU A 161 12.91 11.59 7.13
CA LEU A 161 12.41 11.80 8.49
C LEU A 161 11.07 11.08 8.71
N VAL A 162 10.10 11.29 7.80
CA VAL A 162 8.74 10.73 7.93
C VAL A 162 8.74 9.20 7.91
N ASN A 163 9.63 8.56 7.15
CA ASN A 163 9.70 7.11 7.06
C ASN A 163 10.77 6.49 7.97
N GLY A 164 11.88 7.18 8.23
CA GLY A 164 13.00 6.64 9.01
C GLY A 164 12.83 6.77 10.53
N VAL A 165 12.13 7.80 11.03
CA VAL A 165 11.81 7.92 12.45
C VAL A 165 10.63 6.99 12.77
N PRO A 166 10.70 6.13 13.80
CA PRO A 166 9.59 5.27 14.16
C PRO A 166 8.29 6.04 14.44
N MET A 167 7.32 5.92 13.55
CA MET A 167 6.03 6.60 13.65
C MET A 167 4.88 5.68 13.24
N ARG A 168 3.72 5.89 13.87
CA ARG A 168 2.45 5.26 13.49
C ARG A 168 1.49 6.33 12.98
N MET A 169 1.09 6.24 11.71
CA MET A 169 0.19 7.20 11.07
C MET A 169 -1.08 6.50 10.60
N GLY A 170 -2.24 6.87 11.15
CA GLY A 170 -3.53 6.27 10.76
C GLY A 170 -3.60 4.75 10.97
N GLY A 171 -2.88 4.23 11.98
CA GLY A 171 -2.79 2.79 12.24
C GLY A 171 -1.87 2.02 11.29
N VAL A 172 -1.10 2.70 10.43
CA VAL A 172 -0.04 2.11 9.61
C VAL A 172 1.32 2.43 10.22
N ASP A 173 2.17 1.41 10.34
CA ASP A 173 3.55 1.53 10.81
C ASP A 173 4.43 1.90 9.61
N ASN A 174 5.26 2.94 9.75
CA ASN A 174 6.26 3.30 8.74
C ASN A 174 7.50 2.41 8.85
N ASP A 175 8.45 2.57 7.92
CA ASP A 175 9.63 1.70 7.85
C ASP A 175 10.50 1.74 9.10
N GLY A 176 10.68 2.91 9.69
CA GLY A 176 11.39 3.09 10.95
C GLY A 176 10.72 2.35 12.10
N TYR A 177 9.38 2.37 12.15
CA TYR A 177 8.62 1.63 13.15
C TYR A 177 8.70 0.13 12.92
N ASN A 178 8.62 -0.32 11.66
CA ASN A 178 8.83 -1.72 11.30
C ASN A 178 10.23 -2.18 11.74
N ALA A 179 11.29 -1.45 11.37
CA ALA A 179 12.66 -1.74 11.80
C ALA A 179 12.77 -1.85 13.34
N PHE A 180 12.21 -0.88 14.07
CA PHE A 180 12.20 -0.89 15.54
C PHE A 180 11.45 -2.09 16.13
N SER A 181 10.26 -2.40 15.61
CA SER A 181 9.39 -3.49 16.06
C SER A 181 10.05 -4.85 15.83
N LEU A 182 10.60 -5.07 14.64
CA LEU A 182 11.24 -6.32 14.23
C LEU A 182 12.51 -6.62 15.03
N GLY A 183 13.23 -5.58 15.47
CA GLY A 183 14.40 -5.75 16.33
C GLY A 183 14.07 -6.23 17.75
N LYS A 184 12.81 -6.07 18.20
CA LYS A 184 12.40 -6.34 19.60
C LYS A 184 11.42 -7.48 19.76
N ASN A 185 10.70 -7.86 18.72
CA ASN A 185 9.60 -8.82 18.80
C ASN A 185 9.79 -10.00 17.81
N PRO A 186 10.14 -11.20 18.30
CA PRO A 186 10.26 -12.40 17.47
C PRO A 186 8.98 -12.78 16.71
N ASP A 187 7.80 -12.53 17.30
CA ASP A 187 6.52 -12.80 16.64
C ASP A 187 6.32 -11.85 15.46
N ALA A 188 6.71 -10.58 15.62
CA ALA A 188 6.66 -9.61 14.52
C ALA A 188 7.64 -9.96 13.39
N MET A 189 8.83 -10.47 13.74
CA MET A 189 9.82 -10.97 12.77
C MET A 189 9.23 -12.12 11.94
N ARG A 190 8.66 -13.13 12.63
CA ARG A 190 8.01 -14.27 11.95
C ARG A 190 6.82 -13.82 11.11
N ALA A 191 5.98 -12.93 11.63
CA ALA A 191 4.82 -12.42 10.91
C ALA A 191 5.22 -11.64 9.65
N LEU A 192 6.27 -10.83 9.69
CA LEU A 192 6.78 -10.16 8.48
C LEU A 192 7.31 -11.18 7.47
N TRP A 193 8.09 -12.16 7.91
CA TRP A 193 8.59 -13.21 7.02
C TRP A 193 7.45 -13.93 6.30
N ILE A 194 6.40 -14.31 7.04
CA ILE A 194 5.18 -14.90 6.48
C ILE A 194 4.53 -13.95 5.47
N GLN A 195 4.36 -12.66 5.81
CA GLN A 195 3.76 -11.69 4.87
C GLN A 195 4.52 -11.59 3.55
N LEU A 196 5.84 -11.55 3.60
CA LEU A 196 6.66 -11.48 2.39
C LEU A 196 6.65 -12.81 1.61
N LYS A 197 6.60 -13.97 2.30
CA LYS A 197 6.44 -15.29 1.66
C LYS A 197 5.07 -15.50 1.01
N VAL A 198 3.99 -15.07 1.67
CA VAL A 198 2.64 -15.06 1.09
C VAL A 198 2.64 -14.18 -0.16
N ASN A 199 3.24 -12.99 -0.10
CA ASN A 199 3.33 -12.11 -1.28
C ASN A 199 4.16 -12.70 -2.43
N GLU A 200 5.27 -13.39 -2.12
CA GLU A 200 6.05 -14.15 -3.10
C GLU A 200 5.17 -15.19 -3.81
N GLN A 201 4.43 -15.99 -3.07
CA GLN A 201 3.53 -17.02 -3.61
C GLN A 201 2.38 -16.42 -4.44
N ILE A 202 1.77 -15.34 -3.96
CA ILE A 202 0.72 -14.59 -4.70
C ILE A 202 1.28 -14.07 -6.04
N SER A 203 2.52 -13.55 -6.05
CA SER A 203 3.19 -13.05 -7.25
C SER A 203 3.46 -14.17 -8.27
N GLN A 204 3.62 -15.41 -7.79
CA GLN A 204 3.73 -16.62 -8.60
C GLN A 204 2.37 -17.21 -9.01
N GLY A 205 1.26 -16.59 -8.58
CA GLY A 205 -0.09 -17.01 -8.93
C GLY A 205 -0.64 -18.15 -8.09
N VAL A 206 -0.02 -18.46 -6.95
CA VAL A 206 -0.50 -19.45 -5.98
C VAL A 206 -1.62 -18.83 -5.12
N ARG A 207 -2.67 -19.60 -4.86
CA ARG A 207 -3.80 -19.17 -4.02
C ARG A 207 -3.48 -19.31 -2.54
N LEU A 208 -4.20 -18.60 -1.68
CA LEU A 208 -3.98 -18.67 -0.24
C LEU A 208 -4.30 -20.07 0.32
N CYS A 209 -5.34 -20.72 -0.21
CA CYS A 209 -5.71 -22.10 0.15
C CYS A 209 -4.63 -23.14 -0.22
N ASP A 210 -3.78 -22.84 -1.21
CA ASP A 210 -2.74 -23.76 -1.72
C ASP A 210 -1.39 -23.57 -1.01
N MET A 211 -1.28 -22.57 -0.13
CA MET A 211 -0.06 -22.29 0.64
C MET A 211 0.03 -23.18 1.90
N PRO A 212 1.19 -23.27 2.58
CA PRO A 212 1.32 -24.02 3.83
C PRO A 212 0.36 -23.49 4.92
N GLU A 213 -0.35 -24.39 5.59
CA GLU A 213 -1.39 -24.05 6.58
C GLU A 213 -0.81 -23.31 7.79
N GLU A 214 0.40 -23.66 8.20
CA GLU A 214 1.09 -23.08 9.35
C GLU A 214 1.38 -21.57 9.20
N TRP A 215 1.35 -21.04 7.98
CA TRP A 215 1.47 -19.60 7.72
C TRP A 215 0.22 -18.82 8.12
N PHE A 216 -0.91 -19.50 8.28
CA PHE A 216 -2.23 -18.92 8.54
C PHE A 216 -2.73 -19.23 9.95
N ALA A 217 -1.84 -19.69 10.83
CA ALA A 217 -2.16 -19.86 12.25
C ALA A 217 -2.61 -18.53 12.85
N VAL A 218 -3.78 -18.53 13.50
CA VAL A 218 -4.37 -17.32 14.10
C VAL A 218 -3.56 -16.93 15.34
N PRO A 219 -2.95 -15.73 15.38
CA PRO A 219 -2.22 -15.28 16.56
C PRO A 219 -3.15 -14.99 17.74
N GLY A 220 -2.65 -15.07 18.96
CA GLY A 220 -3.41 -14.71 20.16
C GLY A 220 -3.73 -13.21 20.23
N ASP A 221 -4.84 -12.85 20.89
CA ASP A 221 -5.36 -11.47 21.01
C ASP A 221 -4.31 -10.45 21.48
N ALA A 222 -3.47 -10.83 22.45
CA ALA A 222 -2.42 -9.96 22.97
C ALA A 222 -1.34 -9.67 21.91
N ALA A 223 -0.95 -10.66 21.12
CA ALA A 223 0.06 -10.54 20.08
C ALA A 223 -0.45 -9.71 18.90
N MET A 224 -1.74 -9.84 18.55
CA MET A 224 -2.40 -9.05 17.51
C MET A 224 -2.51 -7.54 17.81
N LYS A 225 -2.06 -7.06 18.98
CA LYS A 225 -1.86 -5.61 19.20
C LYS A 225 -0.71 -5.04 18.35
N ASN A 226 0.21 -5.90 17.91
CA ASN A 226 1.24 -5.54 16.93
C ASN A 226 0.65 -5.58 15.51
N ASN A 227 0.92 -4.57 14.69
CA ASN A 227 0.35 -4.45 13.34
C ASN A 227 0.74 -5.61 12.42
N LEU A 228 2.02 -5.98 12.42
CA LEU A 228 2.55 -7.05 11.58
C LEU A 228 1.94 -8.40 11.97
N VAL A 229 1.76 -8.64 13.27
CA VAL A 229 1.11 -9.86 13.77
C VAL A 229 -0.39 -9.86 13.44
N ALA A 230 -1.07 -8.72 13.55
CA ALA A 230 -2.48 -8.61 13.16
C ALA A 230 -2.72 -8.95 11.67
N ALA A 231 -1.77 -8.61 10.79
CA ALA A 231 -1.85 -8.95 9.37
C ALA A 231 -1.87 -10.47 9.11
N GLN A 232 -1.22 -11.28 9.96
CA GLN A 232 -1.29 -12.74 9.87
C GLN A 232 -2.72 -13.26 10.16
N GLY A 233 -3.42 -12.66 11.12
CA GLY A 233 -4.84 -12.97 11.37
C GLY A 233 -5.74 -12.60 10.18
N VAL A 234 -5.43 -11.49 9.48
CA VAL A 234 -6.14 -11.11 8.25
C VAL A 234 -5.91 -12.15 7.15
N PHE A 235 -4.69 -12.64 6.98
CA PHE A 235 -4.45 -13.73 6.03
C PHE A 235 -5.20 -15.00 6.38
N ALA A 236 -5.32 -15.34 7.68
CA ALA A 236 -6.13 -16.47 8.11
C ALA A 236 -7.60 -16.32 7.67
N CYS A 237 -8.19 -15.12 7.84
CA CYS A 237 -9.51 -14.81 7.30
C CYS A 237 -9.56 -14.99 5.78
N ASN A 238 -8.60 -14.42 5.05
CA ASN A 238 -8.57 -14.48 3.59
C ASN A 238 -8.42 -15.91 3.07
N ARG A 239 -7.65 -16.77 3.77
CA ARG A 239 -7.55 -18.19 3.45
C ARG A 239 -8.86 -18.92 3.68
N LEU A 240 -9.55 -18.68 4.81
CA LEU A 240 -10.86 -19.28 5.06
C LEU A 240 -11.89 -18.87 3.99
N MET A 241 -11.82 -17.62 3.51
CA MET A 241 -12.63 -17.15 2.38
C MET A 241 -12.31 -17.92 1.09
N ASP A 242 -11.03 -18.11 0.79
CA ASP A 242 -10.55 -18.85 -0.39
C ASP A 242 -10.94 -20.35 -0.35
N GLU A 243 -10.94 -20.93 0.87
CA GLU A 243 -11.42 -22.29 1.18
C GLU A 243 -12.96 -22.38 1.27
N LYS A 244 -13.69 -21.26 1.11
CA LYS A 244 -15.16 -21.18 1.15
C LYS A 244 -15.77 -21.54 2.51
N LYS A 245 -14.98 -21.48 3.58
CA LYS A 245 -15.40 -21.71 4.97
C LYS A 245 -16.02 -20.43 5.56
N PHE A 246 -17.08 -19.91 4.93
CA PHE A 246 -17.63 -18.57 5.22
C PHE A 246 -18.05 -18.37 6.68
N ALA A 247 -18.66 -19.38 7.30
CA ALA A 247 -19.09 -19.28 8.70
C ALA A 247 -17.90 -19.18 9.67
N GLU A 248 -16.79 -19.88 9.39
CA GLU A 248 -15.56 -19.77 10.18
C GLU A 248 -14.86 -18.44 9.93
N ALA A 249 -14.80 -18.01 8.66
CA ALA A 249 -14.24 -16.71 8.28
C ALA A 249 -14.98 -15.57 8.98
N ASP A 250 -16.31 -15.52 8.93
CA ASP A 250 -17.10 -14.44 9.55
C ASP A 250 -16.93 -14.41 11.07
N ARG A 251 -16.90 -15.57 11.75
CA ARG A 251 -16.64 -15.63 13.19
C ARG A 251 -15.26 -15.05 13.54
N LEU A 252 -14.23 -15.41 12.80
CA LEU A 252 -12.88 -14.89 13.03
C LEU A 252 -12.81 -13.38 12.75
N MET A 253 -13.39 -12.93 11.64
CA MET A 253 -13.46 -11.51 11.29
C MET A 253 -14.23 -10.69 12.32
N GLN A 254 -15.36 -11.20 12.83
CA GLN A 254 -16.13 -10.56 13.89
C GLN A 254 -15.30 -10.44 15.18
N HIS A 255 -14.62 -11.50 15.59
CA HIS A 255 -13.73 -11.49 16.76
C HIS A 255 -12.63 -10.43 16.62
N MET A 256 -11.93 -10.41 15.47
CA MET A 256 -10.86 -9.44 15.20
C MET A 256 -11.34 -7.98 15.15
N LEU A 257 -12.57 -7.73 14.69
CA LEU A 257 -13.15 -6.39 14.63
C LEU A 257 -13.65 -5.89 15.99
N ALA A 258 -14.12 -6.80 16.84
CA ALA A 258 -14.64 -6.51 18.18
C ALA A 258 -13.54 -6.23 19.21
N LYS A 259 -12.34 -6.80 19.02
CA LYS A 259 -11.17 -6.58 19.87
C LYS A 259 -10.34 -5.40 19.38
N ALA A 260 -9.65 -4.74 20.31
CA ALA A 260 -8.61 -3.78 19.98
C ALA A 260 -7.41 -4.54 19.38
N SER A 261 -7.29 -4.53 18.06
CA SER A 261 -6.16 -5.09 17.31
C SER A 261 -5.30 -3.98 16.72
N GLY A 262 -4.04 -4.30 16.41
CA GLY A 262 -3.10 -3.44 15.68
C GLY A 262 -3.39 -3.38 14.18
N MET A 263 -4.53 -3.93 13.72
CA MET A 263 -4.91 -4.00 12.32
C MET A 263 -4.99 -2.60 11.70
N ASN A 264 -4.31 -2.41 10.57
CA ASN A 264 -4.36 -1.14 9.84
C ASN A 264 -5.76 -0.88 9.25
N GLY A 265 -6.05 0.38 8.93
CA GLY A 265 -7.38 0.78 8.44
C GLY A 265 -7.80 0.13 7.13
N ILE A 266 -6.85 -0.20 6.24
CA ILE A 266 -7.15 -0.87 4.96
C ILE A 266 -7.60 -2.31 5.22
N HIS A 267 -6.84 -3.06 6.01
CA HIS A 267 -7.20 -4.42 6.42
C HIS A 267 -8.55 -4.44 7.14
N ARG A 268 -8.78 -3.49 8.06
CA ARG A 268 -10.06 -3.38 8.78
C ARG A 268 -11.24 -3.23 7.84
N ASN A 269 -11.12 -2.34 6.85
CA ASN A 269 -12.20 -2.11 5.90
C ASN A 269 -12.39 -3.27 4.92
N LEU A 270 -11.31 -3.93 4.48
CA LEU A 270 -11.41 -5.14 3.65
C LEU A 270 -12.05 -6.30 4.39
N VAL A 271 -11.69 -6.51 5.67
CA VAL A 271 -12.33 -7.50 6.54
C VAL A 271 -13.83 -7.22 6.68
N ILE A 272 -14.23 -5.95 6.83
CA ILE A 272 -15.66 -5.58 6.84
C ILE A 272 -16.33 -5.90 5.49
N CYS A 273 -15.67 -5.62 4.36
CA CYS A 273 -16.17 -6.03 3.05
C CYS A 273 -16.37 -7.54 2.94
N ASP A 274 -15.43 -8.35 3.44
CA ASP A 274 -15.54 -9.81 3.44
C ASP A 274 -16.67 -10.33 4.33
N ARG A 275 -16.90 -9.70 5.49
CA ARG A 275 -18.08 -9.98 6.33
C ARG A 275 -19.39 -9.64 5.62
N ILE A 276 -19.47 -8.50 4.92
CA ILE A 276 -20.64 -8.14 4.11
C ILE A 276 -20.93 -9.22 3.08
N TYR A 277 -19.90 -9.74 2.40
CA TYR A 277 -20.09 -10.82 1.46
C TYR A 277 -20.57 -12.10 2.16
N CYS A 278 -19.95 -12.50 3.27
CA CYS A 278 -20.36 -13.70 4.03
C CYS A 278 -21.84 -13.64 4.43
N GLU A 279 -22.28 -12.47 4.93
CA GLU A 279 -23.69 -12.24 5.24
C GLU A 279 -24.55 -12.34 3.98
N THR A 280 -24.12 -11.72 2.88
CA THR A 280 -24.89 -11.67 1.61
C THR A 280 -25.10 -13.05 0.97
N VAL A 281 -24.09 -13.92 0.96
CA VAL A 281 -24.21 -15.28 0.40
C VAL A 281 -24.72 -16.33 1.41
N GLY A 282 -24.80 -15.94 2.68
CA GLY A 282 -25.30 -16.75 3.79
C GLY A 282 -26.77 -16.47 4.09
N GLU A 283 -27.04 -15.80 5.22
CA GLU A 283 -28.40 -15.50 5.68
C GLU A 283 -29.07 -14.34 4.93
N ASN A 284 -28.28 -13.50 4.26
CA ASN A 284 -28.70 -12.34 3.46
C ASN A 284 -29.65 -11.39 4.21
N ARG A 285 -29.38 -11.13 5.50
CA ARG A 285 -30.21 -10.23 6.30
C ARG A 285 -29.92 -8.78 5.92
N ARG A 286 -30.89 -8.15 5.25
CA ARG A 286 -30.76 -6.79 4.71
C ARG A 286 -30.31 -5.77 5.75
N GLU A 287 -30.91 -5.78 6.94
CA GLU A 287 -30.55 -4.85 8.03
C GLU A 287 -29.09 -5.01 8.48
N THR A 288 -28.58 -6.25 8.51
CA THR A 288 -27.19 -6.55 8.90
C THR A 288 -26.21 -6.05 7.83
N ILE A 289 -26.54 -6.29 6.55
CA ILE A 289 -25.75 -5.80 5.41
C ILE A 289 -25.72 -4.26 5.38
N GLU A 290 -26.88 -3.62 5.50
CA GLU A 290 -27.00 -2.15 5.50
C GLU A 290 -26.29 -1.53 6.71
N GLY A 291 -26.35 -2.18 7.88
CA GLY A 291 -25.64 -1.77 9.08
C GLY A 291 -24.10 -1.81 8.94
N MET A 292 -23.56 -2.76 8.16
CA MET A 292 -22.13 -2.80 7.85
C MET A 292 -21.72 -1.84 6.71
N LEU A 293 -22.64 -1.54 5.78
CA LEU A 293 -22.43 -0.62 4.65
C LEU A 293 -22.54 0.86 5.05
N THR A 294 -21.76 1.27 6.06
CA THR A 294 -21.70 2.65 6.56
C THR A 294 -21.16 3.62 5.51
N LYS A 295 -21.26 4.93 5.77
CA LYS A 295 -20.74 5.98 4.88
C LYS A 295 -19.23 5.85 4.68
N GLU A 296 -18.51 5.48 5.73
CA GLU A 296 -17.07 5.27 5.75
C GLU A 296 -16.68 4.09 4.85
N ILE A 297 -17.38 2.94 4.99
CA ILE A 297 -17.13 1.76 4.16
C ILE A 297 -17.47 2.03 2.70
N LYS A 298 -18.59 2.69 2.41
CA LYS A 298 -18.93 3.12 1.03
C LYS A 298 -17.87 4.06 0.44
N THR A 299 -17.27 4.91 1.25
CA THR A 299 -16.19 5.82 0.81
C THR A 299 -14.91 5.05 0.52
N PHE A 300 -14.55 4.10 1.38
CA PHE A 300 -13.43 3.19 1.18
C PHE A 300 -13.60 2.34 -0.09
N MET A 301 -14.76 1.74 -0.30
CA MET A 301 -15.05 0.95 -1.51
C MET A 301 -14.90 1.79 -2.79
N LYS A 302 -15.32 3.06 -2.78
CA LYS A 302 -15.11 4.00 -3.89
C LYS A 302 -13.62 4.29 -4.14
N GLN A 303 -12.82 4.43 -3.09
CA GLN A 303 -11.36 4.60 -3.21
C GLN A 303 -10.68 3.34 -3.76
N MET A 304 -11.19 2.17 -3.40
CA MET A 304 -10.70 0.85 -3.81
C MET A 304 -11.49 0.26 -4.99
N LYS A 305 -12.12 1.10 -5.83
CA LYS A 305 -13.03 0.68 -6.92
C LYS A 305 -12.42 -0.22 -8.00
N THR A 306 -11.11 -0.41 -8.02
CA THR A 306 -10.42 -1.33 -8.95
C THR A 306 -9.90 -2.58 -8.26
N PHE A 307 -10.16 -2.72 -6.95
CA PHE A 307 -9.70 -3.84 -6.15
C PHE A 307 -10.70 -5.01 -6.28
N PRO A 308 -10.24 -6.23 -6.64
CA PRO A 308 -11.13 -7.35 -6.95
C PRO A 308 -12.12 -7.70 -5.83
N SER A 309 -11.66 -7.77 -4.58
CA SER A 309 -12.51 -8.14 -3.44
C SER A 309 -13.66 -7.15 -3.21
N VAL A 310 -13.40 -5.84 -3.39
CA VAL A 310 -14.42 -4.80 -3.32
C VAL A 310 -15.46 -4.99 -4.43
N LYS A 311 -15.01 -5.29 -5.66
CA LYS A 311 -15.91 -5.52 -6.80
C LYS A 311 -16.78 -6.76 -6.61
N ARG A 312 -16.22 -7.85 -6.08
CA ARG A 312 -16.98 -9.05 -5.72
C ARG A 312 -18.07 -8.74 -4.70
N VAL A 313 -17.77 -7.95 -3.67
CA VAL A 313 -18.75 -7.59 -2.63
C VAL A 313 -19.87 -6.72 -3.21
N GLU A 314 -19.52 -5.69 -4.00
CA GLU A 314 -20.50 -4.87 -4.72
C GLU A 314 -21.41 -5.73 -5.60
N TYR A 315 -20.82 -6.72 -6.29
CA TYR A 315 -21.54 -7.64 -7.15
C TYR A 315 -22.54 -8.49 -6.38
N ALA A 316 -22.09 -9.18 -5.33
CA ALA A 316 -22.94 -10.06 -4.53
C ALA A 316 -24.10 -9.30 -3.88
N VAL A 317 -23.85 -8.10 -3.34
CA VAL A 317 -24.88 -7.25 -2.74
C VAL A 317 -25.92 -6.82 -3.78
N ALA A 318 -25.49 -6.36 -4.95
CA ALA A 318 -26.39 -5.96 -6.03
C ALA A 318 -27.27 -7.12 -6.51
N LEU A 319 -26.67 -8.31 -6.67
CA LEU A 319 -27.35 -9.49 -7.17
C LEU A 319 -28.35 -10.08 -6.14
N LEU A 320 -27.89 -10.34 -4.92
CA LEU A 320 -28.63 -11.15 -3.94
C LEU A 320 -29.48 -10.30 -2.99
N SER A 321 -28.95 -9.17 -2.52
CA SER A 321 -29.61 -8.36 -1.50
C SER A 321 -30.51 -7.29 -2.12
N GLU A 322 -30.01 -6.57 -3.13
CA GLU A 322 -30.77 -5.53 -3.83
C GLU A 322 -31.67 -6.11 -4.94
N LYS A 323 -31.37 -7.32 -5.43
CA LYS A 323 -32.04 -7.97 -6.58
C LYS A 323 -32.02 -7.11 -7.85
N ASP A 324 -30.96 -6.33 -8.03
CA ASP A 324 -30.73 -5.47 -9.20
C ASP A 324 -29.76 -6.15 -10.18
N THR A 325 -30.32 -6.94 -11.08
CA THR A 325 -29.56 -7.71 -12.07
C THR A 325 -28.82 -6.81 -13.06
N ALA A 326 -29.38 -5.65 -13.41
CA ALA A 326 -28.75 -4.70 -14.32
C ALA A 326 -27.49 -4.08 -13.69
N LYS A 327 -27.57 -3.70 -12.41
CA LYS A 327 -26.42 -3.21 -11.64
C LYS A 327 -25.37 -4.30 -11.44
N ALA A 328 -25.79 -5.52 -11.09
CA ALA A 328 -24.89 -6.66 -10.93
C ALA A 328 -24.09 -6.94 -12.23
N GLU A 329 -24.77 -6.96 -13.38
CA GLU A 329 -24.12 -7.19 -14.67
C GLU A 329 -23.14 -6.05 -15.05
N ALA A 330 -23.50 -4.80 -14.74
CA ALA A 330 -22.59 -3.67 -14.91
C ALA A 330 -21.32 -3.82 -14.05
N ILE A 331 -21.45 -4.30 -12.81
CA ILE A 331 -20.31 -4.56 -11.92
C ILE A 331 -19.46 -5.73 -12.43
N ARG A 332 -20.08 -6.82 -12.92
CA ARG A 332 -19.37 -7.97 -13.51
C ARG A 332 -18.48 -7.54 -14.68
N LYS A 333 -19.00 -6.71 -15.60
CA LYS A 333 -18.19 -6.13 -16.69
C LYS A 333 -17.02 -5.28 -16.19
N GLN A 334 -17.20 -4.53 -15.11
CA GLN A 334 -16.12 -3.77 -14.49
C GLN A 334 -15.07 -4.68 -13.84
N PHE A 335 -15.51 -5.74 -13.15
CA PHE A 335 -14.62 -6.75 -12.58
C PHE A 335 -13.76 -7.41 -13.66
N ASP A 336 -14.35 -7.83 -14.79
CA ASP A 336 -13.61 -8.42 -15.92
C ASP A 336 -12.58 -7.46 -16.53
N LYS A 337 -12.91 -6.17 -16.61
CA LYS A 337 -11.97 -5.15 -17.05
C LYS A 337 -10.80 -4.96 -16.07
N CYS A 338 -11.06 -5.05 -14.76
CA CYS A 338 -10.02 -4.99 -13.73
C CYS A 338 -9.14 -6.25 -13.78
N ALA A 339 -9.75 -7.42 -13.92
CA ALA A 339 -9.07 -8.73 -13.99
C ALA A 339 -7.95 -8.76 -15.03
N LYS A 340 -8.17 -8.14 -16.20
CA LYS A 340 -7.18 -8.10 -17.30
C LYS A 340 -5.90 -7.32 -16.96
N ARG A 341 -5.95 -6.44 -15.97
CA ARG A 341 -4.85 -5.51 -15.61
C ARG A 341 -4.25 -5.80 -14.24
N TYR A 342 -4.97 -6.53 -13.40
CA TYR A 342 -4.58 -6.87 -12.05
C TYR A 342 -3.34 -7.79 -12.06
N PRO A 343 -2.36 -7.58 -11.17
CA PRO A 343 -1.08 -8.28 -11.24
C PRO A 343 -1.14 -9.73 -10.74
N TYR A 344 -2.11 -10.11 -9.91
CA TYR A 344 -2.10 -11.41 -9.24
C TYR A 344 -3.20 -12.34 -9.77
N PRO A 345 -2.88 -13.28 -10.68
CA PRO A 345 -3.89 -14.14 -11.30
C PRO A 345 -4.49 -15.15 -10.31
N GLY A 346 -3.76 -15.56 -9.27
CA GLY A 346 -4.27 -16.44 -8.21
C GLY A 346 -5.45 -15.83 -7.48
N GLU A 347 -5.29 -14.60 -6.99
CA GLU A 347 -6.38 -13.83 -6.35
C GLU A 347 -7.56 -13.64 -7.31
N MET A 348 -7.32 -13.34 -8.59
CA MET A 348 -8.41 -13.20 -9.55
C MET A 348 -9.22 -14.49 -9.75
N ARG A 349 -8.60 -15.67 -9.64
CA ARG A 349 -9.31 -16.95 -9.68
C ARG A 349 -10.18 -17.12 -8.44
N SER A 350 -9.63 -16.91 -7.25
CA SER A 350 -10.38 -16.95 -5.99
C SER A 350 -11.61 -16.03 -6.02
N GLU A 351 -11.43 -14.78 -6.44
CA GLU A 351 -12.50 -13.79 -6.49
C GLU A 351 -13.58 -14.14 -7.53
N ARG A 352 -13.20 -14.75 -8.66
CA ARG A 352 -14.16 -15.27 -9.65
C ARG A 352 -14.99 -16.42 -9.09
N GLU A 353 -14.37 -17.37 -8.40
CA GLU A 353 -15.09 -18.48 -7.77
C GLU A 353 -16.11 -18.00 -6.75
N LEU A 354 -15.76 -16.98 -5.97
CA LEU A 354 -16.70 -16.36 -5.04
C LEU A 354 -17.84 -15.61 -5.76
N MET A 355 -17.61 -15.00 -6.92
CA MET A 355 -18.71 -14.45 -7.73
C MET A 355 -19.63 -15.55 -8.28
N VAL A 356 -19.08 -16.71 -8.66
CA VAL A 356 -19.88 -17.87 -9.11
C VAL A 356 -20.78 -18.38 -7.98
N ILE A 357 -20.29 -18.45 -6.74
CA ILE A 357 -21.11 -18.82 -5.59
C ILE A 357 -22.29 -17.85 -5.41
N ALA A 358 -22.09 -16.56 -5.67
CA ALA A 358 -23.19 -15.59 -5.65
C ALA A 358 -24.20 -15.84 -6.78
N ASP A 359 -23.75 -16.26 -7.97
CA ASP A 359 -24.65 -16.68 -9.07
C ASP A 359 -25.48 -17.90 -8.66
N GLU A 360 -24.84 -18.91 -8.07
CA GLU A 360 -25.49 -20.15 -7.62
C GLU A 360 -26.55 -19.89 -6.55
N LYS A 361 -26.37 -18.87 -5.71
CA LYS A 361 -27.34 -18.46 -4.68
C LYS A 361 -28.51 -17.64 -5.22
N ALA A 362 -28.37 -17.07 -6.42
CA ALA A 362 -29.42 -16.27 -7.05
C ALA A 362 -30.41 -17.11 -7.86
N ASN A 363 -29.96 -18.29 -8.31
CA ASN A 363 -30.77 -19.32 -8.96
C ASN A 363 -31.45 -20.21 -7.91
#